data_AF-A0A1I7T8V6-F1
#
_entry.id   AF-A0A1I7T8V6-F1
#
_cell.length_a   1.000
_cell.length_b   1.000
_cell.length_c   1.000
_cell.angle_alpha   90.00
_cell.angle_beta   90.00
_cell.angle_gamma   90.00
#
_symmetry.space_group_name_H-M   'P 1'
#
loop_
_entity.id
_entity.type
_entity.pdbx_description
1 polymer ?
#
loop_
_entity_poly.entity_id
_entity_poly.type
_entity_poly.pdbx_seq_one_letter_code
_entity_poly.pdbx_strand_id
1 'polypeptide(L)'
;MQKYIAKKKEARKKAYDAQPTINDVQFAIGDKVLLRKGLAKKLHNQFSGPWMVKEVNDPNLVIEIIKKHDTRKGPSHARIVHKDRCKKIAEKDAGRAAVARGRNKV
;
A
#
# COMPACT_ATOMS: atom_id res chain seq x y z
N MET A 1 -33.28 -16.76 5.47
CA MET A 1 -31.85 -16.68 5.80
C MET A 1 -31.11 -15.57 5.03
N GLN A 2 -31.10 -15.57 3.70
CA GLN A 2 -30.34 -14.57 2.90
C GLN A 2 -30.75 -13.09 3.14
N LYS A 3 -32.06 -12.80 3.25
CA LYS A 3 -32.56 -11.42 3.50
C LYS A 3 -32.08 -10.83 4.83
N TYR A 4 -31.96 -11.65 5.87
CA TYR A 4 -31.48 -11.23 7.20
C TYR A 4 -29.99 -10.90 7.19
N ILE A 5 -29.19 -11.70 6.47
CA ILE A 5 -27.75 -11.47 6.30
C ILE A 5 -27.50 -10.17 5.53
N ALA A 6 -28.27 -9.93 4.45
CA ALA A 6 -28.18 -8.70 3.68
C ALA A 6 -28.50 -7.45 4.54
N LYS A 7 -29.60 -7.50 5.30
CA LYS A 7 -30.00 -6.42 6.22
C LYS A 7 -28.92 -6.13 7.28
N LYS A 8 -28.33 -7.18 7.86
CA LYS A 8 -27.19 -7.04 8.79
C LYS A 8 -25.95 -6.43 8.14
N LYS A 9 -25.66 -6.79 6.89
CA LYS A 9 -24.53 -6.22 6.14
C LYS A 9 -24.73 -4.73 5.86
N GLU A 10 -25.94 -4.34 5.46
CA GLU A 10 -26.30 -2.95 5.19
C GLU A 10 -26.24 -2.09 6.46
N ALA A 11 -26.80 -2.56 7.57
CA ALA A 11 -26.76 -1.86 8.86
C ALA A 11 -25.32 -1.58 9.32
N ARG A 12 -24.43 -2.57 9.15
CA ARG A 12 -23.01 -2.43 9.48
C ARG A 12 -22.28 -1.49 8.52
N LYS A 13 -22.61 -1.50 7.23
CA LYS A 13 -22.08 -0.53 6.26
C LYS A 13 -22.47 0.89 6.66
N LYS A 14 -23.75 1.13 6.95
CA LYS A 14 -24.24 2.44 7.41
C LYS A 14 -23.53 2.94 8.66
N ALA A 15 -23.31 2.06 9.65
CA ALA A 15 -22.60 2.41 10.87
C ALA A 15 -21.12 2.77 10.62
N TYR A 16 -20.46 2.05 9.71
CA TYR A 16 -19.08 2.33 9.32
C TYR A 16 -18.97 3.64 8.55
N ASP A 17 -19.82 3.85 7.54
CA ASP A 17 -19.83 5.03 6.69
C ASP A 17 -20.22 6.31 7.47
N ALA A 18 -20.92 6.17 8.61
CA ALA A 18 -21.29 7.29 9.48
C ALA A 18 -20.13 7.76 10.40
N GLN A 19 -19.03 7.00 10.50
CA GLN A 19 -17.88 7.43 11.29
C GLN A 19 -17.06 8.47 10.51
N PRO A 20 -16.79 9.65 11.10
CA PRO A 20 -16.01 10.68 10.42
C PRO A 20 -14.54 10.22 10.29
N THR A 21 -14.08 10.03 9.06
CA THR A 21 -12.71 9.64 8.70
C THR A 21 -11.76 10.85 8.73
N ILE A 22 -11.63 11.46 9.91
CA ILE A 22 -10.94 12.75 10.09
C ILE A 22 -9.46 12.73 9.65
N ASN A 23 -8.83 11.56 9.57
CA ASN A 23 -7.39 11.42 9.27
C ASN A 23 -7.08 10.38 8.18
N ASP A 24 -8.00 10.11 7.26
CA ASP A 24 -7.73 9.16 6.18
C ASP A 24 -6.63 9.70 5.25
N VAL A 25 -5.54 8.95 5.15
CA VAL A 25 -4.40 9.27 4.28
C VAL A 25 -4.85 9.21 2.82
N GLN A 26 -4.76 10.36 2.13
CA GLN A 26 -5.07 10.46 0.71
C GLN A 26 -3.85 10.07 -0.15
N PHE A 27 -4.11 9.22 -1.14
CA PHE A 27 -3.12 8.78 -2.12
C PHE A 27 -3.36 9.48 -3.46
N ALA A 28 -2.27 9.89 -4.11
CA ALA A 28 -2.27 10.47 -5.44
C ALA A 28 -1.40 9.64 -6.38
N ILE A 29 -1.65 9.76 -7.68
CA ILE A 29 -0.81 9.18 -8.73
C ILE A 29 0.61 9.76 -8.59
N GLY A 30 1.63 8.92 -8.68
CA GLY A 30 3.03 9.30 -8.48
C GLY A 30 3.54 9.20 -7.04
N ASP A 31 2.65 9.04 -6.05
CA ASP A 31 3.06 8.85 -4.65
C ASP A 31 3.94 7.61 -4.49
N LYS A 32 4.94 7.73 -3.61
CA LYS A 32 5.75 6.59 -3.17
C LYS A 32 5.12 5.95 -1.93
N VAL A 33 4.83 4.66 -2.03
CA VAL A 33 4.19 3.88 -0.97
C VAL A 33 5.01 2.65 -0.60
N LEU A 34 4.90 2.26 0.66
CA LEU A 34 5.38 0.99 1.19
C LEU A 34 4.21 0.01 1.30
N LEU A 35 4.36 -1.16 0.69
CA LEU A 35 3.36 -2.22 0.78
C LEU A 35 3.66 -3.15 1.95
N ARG A 36 2.70 -3.32 2.86
CA ARG A 36 2.76 -4.28 3.97
C ARG A 36 2.81 -5.70 3.42
N LYS A 37 3.80 -6.47 3.84
CA LYS A 37 3.92 -7.91 3.56
C LYS A 37 2.87 -8.67 4.37
N GLY A 38 2.59 -9.91 3.96
CA GLY A 38 1.75 -10.84 4.71
C GLY A 38 2.42 -11.29 6.01
N LEU A 39 2.23 -12.56 6.40
CA LEU A 39 2.86 -13.14 7.58
C LEU A 39 4.38 -12.93 7.55
N ALA A 40 4.90 -12.12 8.46
CA ALA A 40 6.33 -11.88 8.66
C ALA A 40 6.76 -12.56 9.96
N LYS A 41 7.88 -13.31 9.93
CA LYS A 41 8.52 -13.79 11.17
C LYS A 41 9.12 -12.59 11.94
N LYS A 42 9.38 -12.78 13.23
CA LYS A 42 9.68 -11.72 14.22
C LYS A 42 10.77 -10.71 13.83
N LEU A 43 11.74 -11.08 13.00
CA LEU A 43 12.89 -10.22 12.64
C LEU A 43 12.91 -9.75 11.17
N HIS A 44 11.80 -9.91 10.43
CA HIS A 44 11.75 -9.50 9.02
C HIS A 44 11.06 -8.15 8.82
N ASN A 45 11.55 -7.38 7.84
CA ASN A 45 10.91 -6.14 7.41
C ASN A 45 9.45 -6.39 7.01
N GLN A 46 8.54 -5.72 7.73
CA GLN A 46 7.09 -5.81 7.54
C GLN A 46 6.61 -5.14 6.25
N PHE A 47 7.43 -4.26 5.66
CA PHE A 47 7.08 -3.48 4.48
C PHE A 47 8.04 -3.77 3.30
N SER A 48 7.55 -3.56 2.09
CA SER A 48 8.29 -3.66 0.82
C SER A 48 8.11 -2.38 0.01
N GLY A 49 9.12 -1.98 -0.76
CA GLY A 49 9.12 -0.76 -1.57
C GLY A 49 10.32 0.15 -1.27
N PRO A 50 10.27 1.44 -1.62
CA PRO A 50 9.13 2.18 -2.20
C PRO A 50 8.65 1.66 -3.56
N TRP A 51 7.33 1.72 -3.77
CA TRP A 51 6.63 1.50 -5.04
C TRP A 51 5.88 2.77 -5.43
N MET A 52 5.64 2.98 -6.71
CA MET A 52 4.92 4.15 -7.21
C MET A 52 3.45 3.82 -7.42
N VAL A 53 2.55 4.72 -7.03
CA VAL A 53 1.12 4.62 -7.35
C VAL A 53 0.90 5.03 -8.80
N LYS A 54 0.31 4.14 -9.60
CA LYS A 54 -0.11 4.42 -10.98
C LYS A 54 -1.53 4.91 -11.08
N GLU A 55 -2.44 4.31 -10.31
CA GLU A 55 -3.87 4.64 -10.33
C GLU A 55 -4.47 4.49 -8.93
N VAL A 56 -5.52 5.26 -8.67
CA VAL A 56 -6.27 5.27 -7.40
C VAL A 56 -7.72 4.92 -7.73
N ASN A 57 -8.18 3.77 -7.22
CA ASN A 57 -9.51 3.21 -7.47
C ASN A 57 -10.14 2.80 -6.13
N ASP A 58 -10.69 3.75 -5.38
CA ASP A 58 -11.08 3.53 -3.99
C ASP A 58 -11.98 2.29 -3.79
N PRO A 59 -11.66 1.43 -2.80
CA PRO A 59 -10.63 1.57 -1.76
C PRO A 59 -9.25 0.99 -2.14
N ASN A 60 -9.03 0.68 -3.42
CA ASN A 60 -7.83 0.03 -3.94
C ASN A 60 -6.90 1.01 -4.66
N LEU A 61 -5.63 0.63 -4.75
CA LEU A 61 -4.56 1.33 -5.46
C LEU A 61 -3.92 0.38 -6.45
N VAL A 62 -3.51 0.89 -7.60
CA VAL A 62 -2.66 0.18 -8.55
C VAL A 62 -1.23 0.66 -8.36
N ILE A 63 -0.34 -0.22 -7.91
CA ILE A 63 1.07 0.11 -7.68
C ILE A 63 1.98 -0.53 -8.73
N GLU A 64 3.02 0.17 -9.12
CA GLU A 64 4.08 -0.36 -9.98
C GLU A 64 5.22 -0.94 -9.15
N ILE A 65 5.50 -2.23 -9.38
CA ILE A 65 6.57 -2.95 -8.74
C ILE A 65 7.71 -3.15 -9.74
N ILE A 66 8.81 -2.43 -9.52
CA ILE A 66 10.05 -2.59 -10.29
C ILE A 66 10.98 -3.52 -9.52
N LYS A 67 11.14 -4.78 -9.96
CA LYS A 67 12.07 -5.71 -9.32
C LYS A 67 13.51 -5.31 -9.64
N LYS A 68 14.34 -5.11 -8.61
CA LYS A 68 15.74 -4.67 -8.72
C LYS A 68 16.71 -5.65 -9.42
N HIS A 69 16.29 -6.89 -9.69
CA HIS A 69 17.21 -7.93 -10.15
C HIS A 69 17.18 -8.16 -11.68
N ASP A 70 16.58 -7.25 -12.44
CA ASP A 70 16.65 -7.33 -13.90
C ASP A 70 17.24 -6.05 -14.47
N THR A 71 18.56 -6.09 -14.67
CA THR A 71 19.33 -5.08 -15.41
C THR A 71 18.94 -5.01 -16.90
N ARG A 72 17.92 -5.75 -17.34
CA ARG A 72 17.36 -5.70 -18.69
C ARG A 72 15.84 -5.53 -18.65
N LYS A 73 15.34 -4.34 -18.28
CA LYS A 73 13.93 -3.91 -18.46
C LYS A 73 12.91 -5.07 -18.33
N GLY A 74 12.96 -5.82 -17.23
CA GLY A 74 11.92 -6.82 -16.96
C GLY A 74 10.55 -6.13 -16.89
N PRO A 75 9.45 -6.80 -17.26
CA PRO A 75 8.14 -6.17 -17.30
C PRO A 75 7.78 -5.60 -15.93
N SER A 76 7.47 -4.30 -15.88
CA SER A 76 6.96 -3.71 -14.65
C SER A 76 5.59 -4.31 -14.36
N HIS A 77 5.47 -4.95 -13.19
CA HIS A 77 4.22 -5.58 -12.81
C HIS A 77 3.37 -4.57 -12.04
N ALA A 78 2.18 -4.30 -12.56
CA ALA A 78 1.15 -3.60 -11.80
C ALA A 78 0.50 -4.58 -10.80
N ARG A 79 0.22 -4.09 -9.60
CA ARG A 79 -0.50 -4.86 -8.58
C ARG A 79 -1.61 -4.03 -7.99
N ILE A 80 -2.80 -4.61 -7.92
CA ILE A 80 -3.95 -4.03 -7.21
C ILE A 80 -3.84 -4.38 -5.73
N VAL A 81 -3.92 -3.36 -4.86
CA VAL A 81 -3.77 -3.50 -3.41
C VAL A 81 -4.75 -2.58 -2.68
N HIS A 82 -5.31 -3.01 -1.56
CA HIS A 82 -6.16 -2.16 -0.72
C HIS A 82 -5.34 -1.04 -0.06
N LYS A 83 -5.93 0.16 0.09
CA LYS A 83 -5.29 1.35 0.67
C LYS A 83 -4.70 1.08 2.07
N ASP A 84 -5.40 0.33 2.92
CA ASP A 84 -4.96 -0.03 4.28
C ASP A 84 -3.69 -0.88 4.35
N ARG A 85 -3.31 -1.55 3.24
CA ARG A 85 -2.04 -2.29 3.19
C ARG A 85 -0.87 -1.41 2.77
N CYS A 86 -1.11 -0.15 2.48
CA CYS A 86 -0.13 0.79 1.97
C CYS A 86 0.19 1.85 3.02
N LYS A 87 1.46 2.22 3.13
CA LYS A 87 1.93 3.35 3.93
C LYS A 87 2.56 4.38 3.00
N LYS A 88 2.00 5.58 2.95
CA LYS A 88 2.57 6.71 2.19
C LYS A 88 3.90 7.14 2.80
N ILE A 89 4.91 7.33 1.96
CA ILE A 89 6.21 7.87 2.38
C ILE A 89 6.11 9.39 2.34
N ALA A 90 6.41 10.06 3.45
CA ALA A 90 6.53 11.51 3.47
C ALA A 90 7.71 11.94 2.59
N GLU A 91 7.58 13.03 1.84
CA GLU A 91 8.63 13.52 0.94
C GLU A 91 9.97 13.76 1.67
N LYS A 92 9.91 14.18 2.94
CA LYS A 92 11.08 14.36 3.82
C LYS A 92 11.85 13.05 4.09
N ASP A 93 11.18 11.90 4.01
CA ASP A 93 11.77 10.57 4.27
C ASP A 93 12.18 9.83 2.99
N ALA A 94 11.76 10.33 1.81
CA ALA A 94 12.12 9.72 0.52
C ALA A 94 13.65 9.69 0.30
N GLY A 95 14.37 10.70 0.82
CA GLY A 95 15.84 10.74 0.81
C GLY A 95 16.48 9.71 1.76
N ARG A 96 15.91 9.48 2.94
CA ARG A 96 16.46 8.54 3.95
C ARG A 96 16.24 7.07 3.59
N ALA A 97 15.10 6.74 2.99
CA ALA A 97 14.79 5.37 2.56
C ALA A 97 15.71 4.86 1.43
N ALA A 98 16.31 5.76 0.63
CA ALA A 98 17.32 5.41 -0.35
C ALA A 98 18.67 5.06 0.30
N VAL A 99 19.05 5.79 1.37
CA VAL A 99 20.34 5.64 2.08
C VAL A 99 20.42 4.33 2.84
N ALA A 100 19.32 3.82 3.41
CA ALA A 100 19.29 2.55 4.14
C ALA A 100 19.66 1.32 3.27
N ARG A 101 19.68 1.45 1.94
CA ARG A 101 20.10 0.37 1.02
C ARG A 101 21.56 0.48 0.56
N GLY A 102 22.30 1.50 0.99
CA GLY A 102 23.63 1.82 0.47
C GLY A 102 24.81 1.51 1.38
N ARG A 103 24.61 0.90 2.56
CA ARG A 103 25.69 0.74 3.55
C ARG A 103 25.81 -0.70 4.04
N ASN A 104 26.35 -1.55 3.18
CA ASN A 104 27.14 -2.72 3.56
C ASN A 104 27.98 -3.15 2.35
N LYS A 105 29.12 -2.49 2.17
CA LYS A 105 30.31 -3.06 1.56
C LYS A 105 31.38 -2.99 2.65
N VAL A 106 31.68 -4.15 3.23
CA VAL A 106 32.98 -4.44 3.85
C VAL A 106 33.76 -5.15 2.78
#